data_AF-A0A8S1J5Y1-F1
#
_entry.id   AF-A0A8S1J5Y1-F1
#
_cell.length_a   1.000
_cell.length_b   1.000
_cell.length_c   1.000
_cell.angle_alpha   90.00
_cell.angle_beta   90.00
_cell.angle_gamma   90.00
#
_symmetry.space_group_name_H-M   'P 1'
#
loop_
_entity.id
_entity.type
_entity.pdbx_description
1 polymer ?
#
loop_
_entity_poly.entity_id
_entity_poly.type
_entity_poly.pdbx_seq_one_letter_code
_entity_poly.pdbx_strand_id
1 'polypeptide(L)'
;MYPLERGPLANIPATGPAPVLVRPAELHKVVLDWERLALHIEGDNESKEKLGWVREMYAFSIACALNDVHLDLRPVPSNPLIVQPPADSTLGEAAMYHYTWGSAFLDGAGNKVYEFDKRQYTAADLQFKVPILATPPPFQEGWKLHDSSPVSQEKYGLVKDMIDRMNEGIRALPVLPIDAQSKLQ
;
A
#
# COMPACT_ATOMS: atom_id res chain seq x y z
N MET A 1 -2.90 2.71 -25.80
CA MET A 1 -3.70 3.12 -24.62
C MET A 1 -3.59 4.62 -24.32
N TYR A 2 -2.39 5.21 -24.33
CA TYR A 2 -2.20 6.67 -24.28
C TYR A 2 -1.79 7.18 -25.68
N PRO A 3 -2.57 8.05 -26.34
CA PRO A 3 -2.27 8.51 -27.71
C PRO A 3 -1.04 9.40 -27.79
N LEU A 4 -0.28 9.32 -28.90
CA LEU A 4 0.95 10.10 -29.10
C LEU A 4 0.67 11.61 -29.12
N GLU A 5 -0.49 12.02 -29.64
CA GLU A 5 -0.95 13.40 -29.68
C GLU A 5 -1.26 13.98 -28.29
N ARG A 6 -1.40 13.13 -27.25
CA ARG A 6 -1.54 13.56 -25.85
C ARG A 6 -0.19 13.85 -25.17
N GLY A 7 0.92 13.57 -25.84
CA GLY A 7 2.27 13.87 -25.37
C GLY A 7 3.07 12.63 -24.97
N PRO A 8 4.25 12.82 -24.35
CA PRO A 8 5.11 11.71 -23.94
C PRO A 8 4.50 10.89 -22.80
N LEU A 9 4.89 9.62 -22.69
CA LEU A 9 4.45 8.73 -21.61
C LEU A 9 4.82 9.24 -20.21
N ALA A 10 5.83 10.10 -20.09
CA ALA A 10 6.19 10.77 -18.84
C ALA A 10 5.09 11.69 -18.29
N ASN A 11 4.08 12.03 -19.10
CA ASN A 11 2.90 12.78 -18.65
C ASN A 11 1.90 11.90 -17.88
N ILE A 12 2.03 10.57 -17.96
CA ILE A 12 1.18 9.65 -17.20
C ILE A 12 1.67 9.67 -15.75
N PRO A 13 0.83 10.05 -14.77
CA PRO A 13 1.24 10.13 -13.39
C PRO A 13 1.61 8.73 -12.87
N ALA A 14 2.73 8.63 -12.17
CA ALA A 14 3.10 7.41 -11.45
C ALA A 14 2.27 7.29 -10.16
N THR A 15 1.00 6.91 -10.27
CA THR A 15 0.06 6.86 -9.12
C THR A 15 0.37 5.76 -8.10
N GLY A 16 1.48 5.06 -8.26
CA GLY A 16 1.92 4.01 -7.35
C GLY A 16 2.91 4.50 -6.28
N PRO A 17 2.85 3.93 -5.05
CA PRO A 17 1.76 3.14 -4.48
C PRO A 17 0.65 4.03 -3.88
N ALA A 18 -0.61 3.63 -4.10
CA ALA A 18 -1.85 4.21 -3.57
C ALA A 18 -1.91 4.13 -2.02
N PRO A 19 -2.82 4.83 -1.31
CA PRO A 19 -3.97 5.62 -1.78
C PRO A 19 -3.59 7.02 -2.28
N VAL A 20 -4.48 7.58 -3.11
CA VAL A 20 -4.47 8.99 -3.52
C VAL A 20 -5.81 9.63 -3.12
N LEU A 21 -5.82 10.95 -2.97
CA LEU A 21 -7.07 11.71 -2.83
C LEU A 21 -7.46 12.31 -4.18
N VAL A 22 -8.74 12.18 -4.52
CA VAL A 22 -9.34 12.72 -5.74
C VAL A 22 -10.69 13.33 -5.41
N ARG A 23 -11.04 14.47 -6.02
CA ARG A 23 -12.37 15.07 -5.80
C ARG A 23 -13.43 14.23 -6.52
N PRO A 24 -14.66 14.11 -5.99
CA PRO A 24 -15.72 13.36 -6.65
C PRO A 24 -15.97 13.79 -8.11
N ALA A 25 -15.90 15.10 -8.39
CA ALA A 25 -16.07 15.64 -9.75
C ALA A 25 -14.93 15.25 -10.71
N GLU A 26 -13.70 15.06 -10.20
CA GLU A 26 -12.56 14.59 -11.00
C GLU A 26 -12.65 13.08 -11.22
N LEU A 27 -13.02 12.33 -10.17
CA LEU A 27 -13.24 10.89 -10.28
C LEU A 27 -14.30 10.58 -11.34
N HIS A 28 -15.39 11.36 -11.39
CA HIS A 28 -16.43 11.17 -12.41
C HIS A 28 -15.91 11.30 -13.85
N LYS A 29 -14.90 12.14 -14.09
CA LYS A 29 -14.27 12.24 -15.42
C LYS A 29 -13.45 11.01 -15.76
N VAL A 30 -12.80 10.43 -14.76
CA VAL A 30 -11.82 9.35 -14.92
C VAL A 30 -12.48 7.96 -15.00
N VAL A 31 -13.62 7.75 -14.31
CA VAL A 31 -14.23 6.41 -14.13
C VAL A 31 -14.50 5.68 -15.43
N LEU A 32 -15.07 6.35 -16.45
CA LEU A 32 -15.43 5.67 -17.71
C LEU A 32 -14.19 5.25 -18.51
N ASP A 33 -13.17 6.10 -18.57
CA ASP A 33 -11.91 5.75 -19.22
C ASP A 33 -11.13 4.70 -18.44
N TRP A 34 -11.15 4.78 -17.11
CA TRP A 34 -10.53 3.79 -16.24
C TRP A 34 -11.15 2.41 -16.47
N GLU A 35 -12.48 2.28 -16.42
CA GLU A 35 -13.18 1.02 -16.69
C GLU A 35 -12.84 0.47 -18.09
N ARG A 36 -12.95 1.32 -19.12
CA ARG A 36 -12.63 0.94 -20.51
C ARG A 36 -11.19 0.44 -20.65
N LEU A 37 -10.22 1.13 -20.02
CA LEU A 37 -8.82 0.76 -20.07
C LEU A 37 -8.52 -0.50 -19.27
N ALA A 38 -9.15 -0.67 -18.10
CA ALA A 38 -9.04 -1.89 -17.30
C ALA A 38 -9.53 -3.11 -18.09
N LEU A 39 -10.71 -3.02 -18.71
CA LEU A 39 -11.25 -4.07 -19.58
C LEU A 39 -10.33 -4.38 -20.77
N HIS A 40 -9.75 -3.35 -21.39
CA HIS A 40 -8.80 -3.53 -22.49
C HIS A 40 -7.54 -4.27 -22.02
N ILE A 41 -6.96 -3.87 -20.89
CA ILE A 41 -5.76 -4.51 -20.32
C ILE A 41 -6.05 -5.97 -19.94
N GLU A 42 -7.19 -6.26 -19.31
CA GLU A 42 -7.56 -7.62 -18.92
C GLU A 42 -7.86 -8.53 -20.12
N GLY A 43 -8.36 -7.93 -21.21
CA GLY A 43 -8.58 -8.61 -22.49
C GLY A 43 -7.30 -8.91 -23.28
N ASP A 44 -6.17 -8.27 -22.95
CA ASP A 44 -4.92 -8.38 -23.69
C ASP A 44 -3.85 -9.18 -22.93
N ASN A 45 -3.40 -10.30 -23.50
CA ASN A 45 -2.45 -11.19 -22.84
C ASN A 45 -1.06 -10.56 -22.68
N GLU A 46 -0.61 -9.78 -23.65
CA GLU A 46 0.69 -9.11 -23.58
C GLU A 46 0.71 -8.06 -22.46
N SER A 47 -0.35 -7.25 -22.35
CA SER A 47 -0.53 -6.28 -21.27
C SER A 47 -0.58 -6.96 -19.91
N LYS A 48 -1.30 -8.08 -19.78
CA LYS A 48 -1.34 -8.84 -18.53
C LYS A 48 0.03 -9.34 -18.09
N GLU A 49 0.80 -9.88 -19.02
CA GLU A 49 2.15 -10.38 -18.76
C GLU A 49 3.09 -9.25 -18.34
N LYS A 50 3.12 -8.15 -19.10
CA LYS A 50 4.04 -7.03 -18.87
C LYS A 50 3.71 -6.21 -17.62
N LEU A 51 2.43 -5.99 -17.37
CA LEU A 51 1.98 -5.13 -16.25
C LEU A 51 1.79 -5.92 -14.95
N GLY A 52 1.73 -7.25 -14.99
CA GLY A 52 1.63 -8.08 -13.80
C GLY A 52 0.43 -7.70 -12.93
N TRP A 53 0.62 -7.56 -11.62
CA TRP A 53 -0.46 -7.31 -10.66
C TRP A 53 -0.84 -5.82 -10.50
N VAL A 54 -0.15 -4.90 -11.18
CA VAL A 54 -0.41 -3.45 -11.10
C VAL A 54 -1.27 -2.91 -12.27
N ARG A 55 -1.92 -3.80 -13.02
CA ARG A 55 -2.76 -3.50 -14.21
C ARG A 55 -3.79 -2.40 -13.96
N GLU A 56 -4.53 -2.51 -12.86
CA GLU A 56 -5.58 -1.56 -12.52
C GLU A 56 -5.03 -0.17 -12.20
N MET A 57 -3.86 -0.11 -11.57
CA MET A 57 -3.18 1.15 -11.26
C MET A 57 -2.67 1.84 -12.54
N TYR A 58 -2.21 1.07 -13.52
CA TYR A 58 -1.85 1.61 -14.84
C TYR A 58 -3.07 2.13 -15.58
N ALA A 59 -4.18 1.39 -15.57
CA ALA A 59 -5.44 1.84 -16.17
C ALA A 59 -5.89 3.19 -15.58
N PHE A 60 -5.89 3.31 -14.25
CA PHE A 60 -6.25 4.54 -13.54
C PHE A 60 -5.29 5.70 -13.86
N SER A 61 -3.98 5.44 -13.91
CA SER A 61 -2.97 6.45 -14.23
C SER A 61 -3.15 7.03 -15.64
N ILE A 62 -3.38 6.15 -16.62
CA ILE A 62 -3.66 6.55 -18.01
C ILE A 62 -4.97 7.33 -18.07
N ALA A 63 -6.02 6.87 -17.39
CA ALA A 63 -7.31 7.55 -17.37
C ALA A 63 -7.22 8.97 -16.77
N CYS A 64 -6.44 9.16 -15.70
CA CYS A 64 -6.15 10.48 -15.14
C CYS A 64 -5.45 11.39 -16.17
N ALA A 65 -4.44 10.86 -16.88
CA ALA A 65 -3.71 11.60 -17.90
C ALA A 65 -4.56 11.94 -19.14
N LEU A 66 -5.55 11.10 -19.50
CA LEU A 66 -6.46 11.38 -20.61
C LEU A 66 -7.49 12.47 -20.28
N ASN A 67 -7.81 12.63 -19.01
CA ASN A 67 -8.87 13.51 -18.50
C ASN A 67 -8.33 14.76 -17.80
N ASP A 68 -7.03 15.03 -17.92
CA ASP A 68 -6.33 16.17 -17.30
C ASP A 68 -6.60 16.28 -15.78
N VAL A 69 -6.65 15.12 -15.10
CA VAL A 69 -6.80 15.04 -13.64
C VAL A 69 -5.42 14.92 -13.00
N HIS A 70 -5.08 15.91 -12.19
CA HIS A 70 -3.79 16.00 -11.50
C HIS A 70 -3.91 15.54 -10.05
N LEU A 71 -3.07 14.58 -9.67
CA LEU A 71 -3.02 14.02 -8.33
C LEU A 71 -1.83 14.61 -7.56
N ASP A 72 -1.99 14.82 -6.26
CA ASP A 72 -0.87 15.17 -5.38
C ASP A 72 -0.09 13.91 -5.01
N LEU A 73 1.06 13.74 -5.64
CA LEU A 73 1.95 12.57 -5.51
C LEU A 73 3.31 12.96 -4.93
N ARG A 74 3.40 14.08 -4.20
CA ARG A 74 4.66 14.53 -3.61
C ARG A 74 5.23 13.44 -2.67
N PRO A 75 6.54 13.21 -2.64
CA PRO A 75 7.14 12.22 -1.77
C PRO A 75 7.16 12.70 -0.31
N VAL A 76 7.31 11.76 0.60
CA VAL A 76 7.69 12.00 2.01
C VAL A 76 9.05 12.73 2.05
N PRO A 77 9.26 13.71 2.95
CA PRO A 77 8.44 14.08 4.11
C PRO A 77 7.29 15.05 3.82
N SER A 78 7.15 15.53 2.57
CA SER A 78 6.14 16.54 2.20
C SER A 78 4.79 15.98 1.75
N ASN A 79 4.61 14.65 1.82
CA ASN A 79 3.35 14.01 1.50
C ASN A 79 2.40 14.16 2.71
N PRO A 80 1.27 14.88 2.59
CA PRO A 80 0.36 15.08 3.73
C PRO A 80 -0.57 13.88 3.95
N LEU A 81 -0.65 12.96 2.99
CA LEU A 81 -1.60 11.85 3.01
C LEU A 81 -0.98 10.61 3.62
N ILE A 82 0.07 10.07 3.01
CA ILE A 82 0.62 8.76 3.36
C ILE A 82 2.13 8.76 3.55
N VAL A 83 2.54 7.85 4.43
CA VAL A 83 3.89 7.30 4.53
C VAL A 83 3.82 5.77 4.35
N GLN A 84 4.81 5.17 3.70
CA GLN A 84 4.78 3.77 3.27
C GLN A 84 5.97 2.97 3.82
N PRO A 85 5.97 2.55 5.10
CA PRO A 85 7.02 1.68 5.60
C PRO A 85 6.94 0.28 4.95
N PRO A 86 8.08 -0.35 4.61
CA PRO A 86 9.44 0.11 4.88
C PRO A 86 10.08 0.89 3.72
N ALA A 87 9.33 1.31 2.70
CA ALA A 87 9.89 2.09 1.58
C ALA A 87 10.42 3.45 2.07
N ASP A 88 9.60 4.15 2.84
CA ASP A 88 9.96 5.41 3.51
C ASP A 88 10.69 5.19 4.84
N SER A 89 11.49 6.18 5.25
CA SER A 89 12.27 6.16 6.49
C SER A 89 11.85 7.21 7.51
N THR A 90 10.93 8.11 7.19
CA THR A 90 10.47 9.17 8.11
C THR A 90 8.97 9.40 7.97
N LEU A 91 8.31 9.86 9.04
CA LEU A 91 6.86 10.15 9.02
C LEU A 91 6.55 11.42 8.22
N GLY A 92 7.33 12.49 8.42
CA GLY A 92 7.07 13.78 7.78
C GLY A 92 5.69 14.36 8.12
N GLU A 93 5.01 14.90 7.10
CA GLU A 93 3.67 15.49 7.19
C GLU A 93 2.53 14.46 7.02
N ALA A 94 2.84 13.18 6.86
CA ALA A 94 1.83 12.17 6.51
C ALA A 94 0.79 11.98 7.61
N ALA A 95 -0.49 12.03 7.23
CA ALA A 95 -1.61 11.82 8.15
C ALA A 95 -1.86 10.33 8.49
N MET A 96 -1.43 9.39 7.64
CA MET A 96 -1.62 7.96 7.88
C MET A 96 -0.49 7.08 7.36
N TYR A 97 -0.39 5.89 7.94
CA TYR A 97 0.46 4.82 7.44
C TYR A 97 -0.26 4.05 6.35
N HIS A 98 0.41 3.84 5.23
CA HIS A 98 -0.04 2.92 4.22
C HIS A 98 0.90 1.72 4.12
N TYR A 99 0.39 0.58 4.58
CA TYR A 99 1.07 -0.70 4.43
C TYR A 99 0.81 -1.27 3.02
N THR A 100 1.84 -1.27 2.18
CA THR A 100 1.80 -1.91 0.85
C THR A 100 2.49 -3.27 0.85
N TRP A 101 3.60 -3.41 1.57
CA TRP A 101 4.51 -4.55 1.46
C TRP A 101 4.83 -5.19 2.81
N GLY A 102 5.04 -6.50 2.80
CA GLY A 102 5.59 -7.27 3.92
C GLY A 102 6.83 -6.58 4.50
N SER A 103 6.78 -6.22 5.78
CA SER A 103 7.92 -5.63 6.48
C SER A 103 8.71 -6.75 7.11
N ALA A 104 9.78 -7.21 6.44
CA ALA A 104 10.66 -8.26 6.95
C ALA A 104 12.06 -7.71 7.18
N PHE A 105 12.63 -7.98 8.35
CA PHE A 105 14.02 -7.66 8.69
C PHE A 105 14.84 -8.95 8.71
N LEU A 106 16.00 -8.91 8.06
CA LEU A 106 16.96 -10.00 7.95
C LEU A 106 18.25 -9.58 8.67
N ASP A 107 18.87 -10.51 9.41
CA ASP A 107 20.19 -10.29 10.01
C ASP A 107 21.32 -10.39 8.97
N GLY A 108 22.57 -10.21 9.42
CA GLY A 108 23.76 -10.31 8.57
C GLY A 108 24.00 -11.71 7.97
N ALA A 109 23.38 -12.76 8.52
CA ALA A 109 23.41 -14.12 8.00
C ALA A 109 22.21 -14.44 7.07
N GLY A 110 21.28 -13.49 6.89
CA GLY A 110 20.07 -13.65 6.09
C GLY A 110 18.90 -14.30 6.83
N ASN A 111 19.00 -14.52 8.15
CA ASN A 111 17.89 -15.06 8.93
C ASN A 111 16.84 -13.96 9.17
N LYS A 112 15.57 -14.33 9.02
CA LYS A 112 14.45 -13.44 9.31
C LYS A 112 14.32 -13.23 10.83
N VAL A 113 14.57 -12.01 11.29
CA VAL A 113 14.48 -11.63 12.72
C VAL A 113 13.13 -11.02 13.08
N TYR A 114 12.42 -10.47 12.08
CA TYR A 114 11.08 -9.93 12.25
C TYR A 114 10.33 -9.98 10.92
N GLU A 115 9.02 -10.17 10.99
CA GLU A 115 8.12 -9.99 9.86
C GLU A 115 6.74 -9.54 10.32
N PHE A 116 6.19 -8.59 9.58
CA PHE A 116 4.77 -8.31 9.58
C PHE A 116 4.20 -8.49 8.17
N ASP A 117 3.32 -9.47 8.04
CA ASP A 117 2.55 -9.72 6.83
C ASP A 117 1.06 -9.85 7.15
N LYS A 118 0.24 -8.91 6.64
CA LYS A 118 -1.22 -8.94 6.85
C LYS A 118 -1.86 -10.25 6.36
N ARG A 119 -1.26 -10.94 5.40
CA ARG A 119 -1.73 -12.22 4.85
C ARG A 119 -1.67 -13.37 5.86
N GLN A 120 -0.93 -13.20 6.96
CA GLN A 120 -0.89 -14.15 8.07
C GLN A 120 -2.15 -14.08 8.95
N TYR A 121 -3.01 -13.07 8.76
CA TYR A 121 -4.17 -12.78 9.62
C TYR A 121 -5.52 -13.01 8.92
N THR A 122 -5.62 -14.03 8.06
CA THR A 122 -6.83 -14.32 7.26
C THR A 122 -7.71 -15.44 7.81
N ALA A 123 -7.34 -16.05 8.94
CA ALA A 123 -8.10 -17.15 9.53
C ALA A 123 -9.46 -16.70 10.06
N ALA A 124 -10.46 -17.58 10.02
CA ALA A 124 -11.86 -17.25 10.32
C ALA A 124 -12.07 -16.81 11.79
N ASP A 125 -11.31 -17.39 12.71
CA ASP A 125 -11.33 -17.04 14.13
C ASP A 125 -10.79 -15.63 14.42
N LEU A 126 -9.85 -15.15 13.61
CA LEU A 126 -9.27 -13.80 13.73
C LEU A 126 -10.26 -12.69 13.31
N GLN A 127 -11.34 -13.04 12.62
CA GLN A 127 -12.36 -12.07 12.17
C GLN A 127 -13.13 -11.44 13.34
N PHE A 128 -13.27 -12.16 14.45
CA PHE A 128 -14.05 -11.72 15.61
C PHE A 128 -13.21 -11.01 16.67
N LYS A 129 -11.90 -11.29 16.67
CA LYS A 129 -10.93 -10.68 17.57
C LYS A 129 -9.57 -10.61 16.88
N VAL A 130 -9.20 -9.40 16.48
CA VAL A 130 -7.88 -9.14 15.91
C VAL A 130 -6.82 -9.37 17.01
N PRO A 131 -5.80 -10.20 16.78
CA PRO A 131 -4.76 -10.43 17.76
C PRO A 131 -3.83 -9.22 17.84
N ILE A 132 -3.21 -9.01 19.00
CA ILE A 132 -2.11 -8.06 19.12
C ILE A 132 -0.96 -8.53 18.22
N LEU A 133 -0.44 -7.61 17.42
CA LEU A 133 0.66 -7.84 16.50
C LEU A 133 1.98 -7.91 17.27
N ALA A 134 2.87 -8.81 16.83
CA ALA A 134 4.21 -8.89 17.36
C ALA A 134 4.97 -7.59 17.08
N THR A 135 5.52 -6.99 18.13
CA THR A 135 6.41 -5.83 18.00
C THR A 135 7.79 -6.27 17.52
N PRO A 136 8.48 -5.49 16.66
CA PRO A 136 9.85 -5.78 16.28
C PRO A 136 10.78 -5.90 17.51
N PRO A 137 11.77 -6.80 17.49
CA PRO A 137 12.81 -6.83 18.52
C PRO A 137 13.62 -5.52 18.54
N PRO A 138 14.39 -5.23 19.61
CA PRO A 138 15.26 -4.05 19.65
C PRO A 138 16.18 -3.98 18.43
N PHE A 139 16.27 -2.79 17.83
CA PHE A 139 17.07 -2.54 16.64
C PHE A 139 18.52 -3.02 16.79
N GLN A 140 19.06 -3.62 15.73
CA GLN A 140 20.48 -3.93 15.61
C GLN A 140 21.00 -3.44 14.27
N GLU A 141 22.23 -2.94 14.26
CA GLU A 141 22.92 -2.55 13.04
C GLU A 141 23.16 -3.75 12.13
N GLY A 142 23.20 -3.49 10.82
CA GLY A 142 23.46 -4.51 9.80
C GLY A 142 22.22 -5.27 9.34
N TRP A 143 21.03 -5.00 9.89
CA TRP A 143 19.79 -5.54 9.36
C TRP A 143 19.47 -5.04 7.95
N LYS A 144 18.82 -5.92 7.17
CA LYS A 144 18.42 -5.67 5.79
C LYS A 144 16.95 -6.01 5.55
N LEU A 145 16.36 -5.36 4.55
CA LEU A 145 15.07 -5.74 3.99
C LEU A 145 15.23 -6.93 3.03
N HIS A 146 14.11 -7.45 2.54
CA HIS A 146 14.05 -8.56 1.59
C HIS A 146 14.72 -8.26 0.24
N ASP A 147 14.80 -7.00 -0.15
CA ASP A 147 15.50 -6.51 -1.35
C ASP A 147 16.99 -6.22 -1.09
N SER A 148 17.51 -6.61 0.08
CA SER A 148 18.87 -6.33 0.58
C SER A 148 19.15 -4.87 0.94
N SER A 149 18.17 -3.97 0.86
CA SER A 149 18.31 -2.58 1.30
C SER A 149 18.58 -2.52 2.82
N PRO A 150 19.46 -1.62 3.30
CA PRO A 150 19.75 -1.50 4.72
C PRO A 150 18.54 -0.98 5.50
N VAL A 151 18.34 -1.51 6.71
CA VAL A 151 17.38 -0.97 7.67
C VAL A 151 18.08 0.04 8.56
N SER A 152 17.83 1.34 8.33
CA SER A 152 18.31 2.39 9.23
C SER A 152 17.49 2.44 10.52
N GLN A 153 17.99 3.12 11.54
CA GLN A 153 17.28 3.30 12.80
C GLN A 153 15.95 4.05 12.60
N GLU A 154 15.90 5.02 11.69
CA GLU A 154 14.69 5.77 11.36
C GLU A 154 13.66 4.87 10.67
N LYS A 155 14.10 4.06 9.70
CA LYS A 155 13.23 3.08 9.02
C LYS A 155 12.67 2.04 9.98
N TYR A 156 13.53 1.48 10.85
CA TYR A 156 13.10 0.61 11.93
C TYR A 156 12.07 1.31 12.83
N GLY A 157 12.38 2.53 13.26
CA GLY A 157 11.52 3.34 14.11
C GLY A 157 10.15 3.53 13.48
N LEU A 158 10.09 3.85 12.20
CA LEU A 158 8.86 4.08 11.46
C LEU A 158 7.99 2.81 11.33
N VAL A 159 8.61 1.65 11.05
CA VAL A 159 7.90 0.36 11.02
C VAL A 159 7.39 0.01 12.42
N LYS A 160 8.21 0.14 13.46
CA LYS A 160 7.80 -0.12 14.84
C LYS A 160 6.63 0.77 15.25
N ASP A 161 6.74 2.05 14.97
CA ASP A 161 5.71 3.05 15.25
C ASP A 161 4.39 2.63 14.57
N MET A 162 4.44 2.24 13.29
CA MET A 162 3.25 1.73 12.57
C MET A 162 2.59 0.56 13.31
N ILE A 163 3.37 -0.42 13.75
CA ILE A 163 2.87 -1.59 14.49
C ILE A 163 2.30 -1.21 15.85
N ASP A 164 2.93 -0.28 16.57
CA ASP A 164 2.45 0.22 17.85
C ASP A 164 1.06 0.88 17.71
N ARG A 165 0.86 1.69 16.66
CA ARG A 165 -0.44 2.33 16.36
C ARG A 165 -1.51 1.32 15.97
N MET A 166 -1.16 0.31 15.17
CA MET A 166 -2.08 -0.79 14.90
C MET A 166 -2.50 -1.48 16.20
N ASN A 167 -1.54 -1.75 17.09
CA ASN A 167 -1.81 -2.37 18.39
C ASN A 167 -2.64 -1.48 19.33
N GLU A 168 -2.47 -0.17 19.29
CA GLU A 168 -3.36 0.78 19.98
C GLU A 168 -4.79 0.69 19.45
N GLY A 169 -4.95 0.70 18.13
CA GLY A 169 -6.25 0.49 17.48
C GLY A 169 -6.90 -0.82 17.89
N ILE A 170 -6.15 -1.93 17.83
CA ILE A 170 -6.62 -3.27 18.21
C ILE A 170 -7.08 -3.31 19.67
N ARG A 171 -6.34 -2.68 20.59
CA ARG A 171 -6.75 -2.60 22.01
C ARG A 171 -8.06 -1.83 22.21
N ALA A 172 -8.35 -0.87 21.33
CA ALA A 172 -9.58 -0.07 21.39
C ALA A 172 -10.77 -0.74 20.68
N LEU A 173 -10.55 -1.82 19.90
CA LEU A 173 -11.64 -2.51 19.20
C LEU A 173 -12.52 -3.29 20.17
N PRO A 174 -13.86 -3.23 20.00
CA PRO A 174 -14.75 -4.13 20.70
C PRO A 174 -14.55 -5.57 20.19
N VAL A 175 -14.75 -6.55 21.05
CA VAL A 175 -14.93 -7.94 20.61
C VAL A 175 -16.30 -8.02 19.94
N LEU A 176 -16.34 -8.42 18.67
CA LEU A 176 -17.60 -8.56 17.95
C LEU A 176 -18.39 -9.76 18.51
N PRO A 177 -19.68 -9.63 18.82
CA PRO A 177 -20.47 -10.71 19.41
C PRO A 177 -20.61 -11.91 18.45
N ILE A 178 -20.51 -13.11 19.03
CA ILE A 178 -20.50 -14.42 18.34
C ILE A 178 -21.83 -14.75 17.63
N ASP A 179 -22.93 -14.06 17.99
CA ASP A 179 -24.29 -14.34 17.50
C ASP A 179 -24.53 -14.11 15.99
N ALA A 180 -23.52 -13.67 15.23
CA ALA A 180 -23.60 -13.63 13.77
C ALA A 180 -23.54 -15.03 13.12
N GLN A 181 -23.03 -16.05 13.82
CA GLN A 181 -22.98 -17.42 13.28
C GLN A 181 -24.37 -18.10 13.20
N SER A 182 -25.36 -17.66 13.97
CA SER A 182 -26.72 -18.23 13.92
C SER A 182 -27.60 -17.63 12.81
N LYS A 183 -27.09 -16.66 12.04
CA LYS A 183 -27.84 -15.96 10.98
C LYS A 183 -27.26 -16.12 9.57
N LEU A 184 -26.24 -16.96 9.43
CA LEU A 184 -25.56 -17.26 8.16
C LEU A 184 -25.80 -18.70 7.68
N GLN A 185 -26.81 -19.40 8.22
CA GLN A 185 -27.35 -20.66 7.69
C GLN A 185 -28.62 -20.41 6.87
#